data_AF-A0ABD6UE92-F1
#
_entry.id   AF-A0ABD6UE92-F1
#
_cell.length_a   1.000
_cell.length_b   1.000
_cell.length_c   1.000
_cell.angle_alpha   90.00
_cell.angle_beta   90.00
_cell.angle_gamma   90.00
#
_symmetry.space_group_name_H-M   'P 1'
#
loop_
_entity.id
_entity.type
_entity.pdbx_description
1 polymer ?
#
loop_
_entity_poly.entity_id
_entity_poly.type
_entity_poly.pdbx_seq_one_letter_code
_entity_poly.pdbx_strand_id
1 'polypeptide(L)'
;MTLPHERTRSVVNTEAFLRDLSRNTELPDDIRSYAKSLLRHYPSADQVFSLGRLEECLVNDAQDDEYRRRVIAFHQPFFSSSLDFTL
;
A
#
# COMPACT_ATOMS: atom_id res chain seq x y z
N MET A 1 -16.34 -6.60 0.35
CA MET A 1 -15.15 -6.30 -0.49
C MET A 1 -14.43 -5.16 0.18
N THR A 2 -13.10 -5.26 0.37
CA THR A 2 -12.27 -4.15 0.86
C THR A 2 -11.91 -3.25 -0.32
N LEU A 3 -12.19 -1.95 -0.23
CA LEU A 3 -11.87 -0.98 -1.26
C LEU A 3 -10.35 -0.73 -1.31
N PRO A 4 -9.76 -0.36 -2.46
CA PRO A 4 -8.32 -0.15 -2.57
C PRO A 4 -7.77 0.89 -1.57
N HIS A 5 -8.51 1.97 -1.29
CA HIS A 5 -8.11 2.96 -0.28
C HIS A 5 -8.18 2.41 1.16
N GLU A 6 -9.13 1.53 1.47
CA GLU A 6 -9.20 0.85 2.77
C GLU A 6 -7.99 -0.08 2.96
N ARG A 7 -7.62 -0.81 1.90
CA ARG A 7 -6.43 -1.68 1.90
C ARG A 7 -5.14 -0.86 2.04
N THR A 8 -5.04 0.24 1.30
CA THR A 8 -3.93 1.21 1.39
C THR A 8 -3.78 1.72 2.82
N ARG A 9 -4.88 2.19 3.43
CA ARG A 9 -4.92 2.66 4.82
C ARG A 9 -4.46 1.58 5.80
N SER A 10 -4.95 0.35 5.64
CA SER A 10 -4.57 -0.78 6.52
C SER A 10 -3.06 -1.07 6.45
N VAL A 11 -2.49 -1.13 5.25
CA VAL A 11 -1.07 -1.41 5.06
C VAL A 11 -0.20 -0.27 5.60
N VAL A 12 -0.52 0.98 5.25
CA VAL A 12 0.21 2.16 5.74
C VAL A 12 0.18 2.26 7.27
N ASN A 13 -0.99 2.05 7.88
CA ASN A 13 -1.13 2.09 9.33
C ASN A 13 -0.37 0.96 10.03
N THR A 14 -0.31 -0.22 9.40
CA THR A 14 0.47 -1.35 9.93
C THR A 14 1.96 -1.04 9.92
N GLU A 15 2.48 -0.44 8.85
CA GLU A 15 3.88 0.00 8.80
C GLU A 15 4.19 0.98 9.94
N ALA A 16 3.33 1.99 10.13
CA ALA A 16 3.47 2.98 11.20
C ALA A 16 3.44 2.32 12.59
N PHE A 17 2.47 1.43 12.83
CA PHE A 17 2.36 0.68 14.08
C PHE A 17 3.61 -0.17 14.38
N LEU A 18 4.12 -0.91 13.39
CA LEU A 18 5.34 -1.70 13.55
C LEU A 18 6.55 -0.80 13.86
N ARG A 19 6.61 0.38 13.25
CA ARG A 19 7.66 1.37 13.52
C ARG A 19 7.58 1.89 14.96
N ASP A 20 6.39 2.14 15.47
CA ASP A 20 6.17 2.56 16.86
C ASP A 20 6.57 1.45 17.85
N LEU A 21 6.13 0.21 17.60
CA LEU A 21 6.54 -0.96 18.41
C LEU A 21 8.05 -1.13 18.43
N SER A 22 8.73 -0.97 17.29
CA SER A 22 10.18 -1.16 17.18
C SER A 22 11.00 -0.16 17.99
N ARG A 23 10.42 1.01 18.32
CA ARG A 23 11.06 2.14 18.99
C ARG A 23 10.61 2.31 20.44
N ASN A 24 9.49 1.71 20.84
CA ASN A 24 8.95 1.84 22.19
C ASN A 24 9.81 1.08 23.21
N THR A 25 10.57 1.80 24.03
CA THR A 25 11.48 1.25 25.06
C THR A 25 10.77 0.57 26.23
N GLU A 26 9.45 0.76 26.38
CA GLU A 26 8.65 0.10 27.41
C GLU A 26 8.28 -1.35 27.04
N LEU A 27 8.41 -1.72 25.76
CA LEU A 27 8.14 -3.07 25.28
C LEU A 27 9.35 -4.00 25.46
N PRO A 28 9.15 -5.30 25.70
CA PRO A 28 10.20 -6.31 25.69
C PRO A 28 11.06 -6.33 24.40
N ASP A 29 12.35 -6.65 24.54
CA ASP A 29 13.34 -6.65 23.45
C ASP A 29 12.98 -7.56 22.28
N ASP A 30 12.35 -8.71 22.56
CA ASP A 30 11.89 -9.68 21.57
C ASP A 30 10.78 -9.09 20.67
N ILE A 31 9.80 -8.40 21.26
CA ILE A 31 8.73 -7.71 20.51
C ILE A 31 9.30 -6.63 19.61
N ARG A 32 10.21 -5.79 20.13
CA ARG A 32 10.84 -4.72 19.31
C ARG A 32 11.67 -5.31 18.18
N SER A 33 12.41 -6.38 18.45
CA SER A 33 13.24 -7.07 17.45
C SER A 33 12.39 -7.76 16.39
N TYR A 34 11.24 -8.33 16.77
CA TYR A 34 10.31 -8.92 15.82
C TYR A 34 9.68 -7.86 14.91
N ALA A 35 9.24 -6.72 15.47
CA ALA A 35 8.74 -5.60 14.68
C ALA A 35 9.79 -5.08 13.68
N LYS A 36 11.06 -4.97 14.10
CA LYS A 36 12.18 -4.64 13.19
C LYS A 36 12.37 -5.66 12.09
N SER A 37 12.21 -6.94 12.38
CA SER A 37 12.33 -8.02 11.39
C SER A 37 11.24 -7.90 10.33
N LEU A 38 9.99 -7.69 10.73
CA LEU A 38 8.87 -7.50 9.81
C LEU A 38 9.08 -6.27 8.91
N LEU A 39 9.52 -5.14 9.49
CA LEU A 39 9.80 -3.91 8.74
C LEU A 39 10.86 -4.05 7.64
N ARG A 40 11.73 -5.07 7.66
CA ARG A 40 12.73 -5.29 6.59
C ARG A 40 12.11 -5.63 5.25
N HIS A 41 10.91 -6.21 5.27
CA HIS A 41 10.22 -6.70 4.07
C HIS A 41 8.81 -6.13 3.93
N TYR A 42 8.35 -5.36 4.92
CA TYR A 42 7.08 -4.67 4.86
C TYR A 42 7.18 -3.46 3.92
N PRO A 43 6.19 -3.24 3.03
CA PRO A 43 6.22 -2.10 2.12
C PRO A 43 6.14 -0.78 2.89
N SER A 44 6.89 0.23 2.45
CA SER A 44 6.75 1.59 2.97
C SER A 44 5.50 2.27 2.40
N ALA A 45 4.97 3.26 3.11
CA ALA A 45 3.85 4.06 2.64
C ALA A 45 4.10 4.65 1.24
N ASP A 46 5.32 5.13 0.98
CA ASP A 46 5.71 5.64 -0.34
C ASP A 46 5.62 4.58 -1.44
N GLN A 47 6.02 3.33 -1.15
CA GLN A 47 5.91 2.22 -2.10
C GLN A 47 4.44 1.90 -2.38
N VAL A 48 3.60 1.86 -1.34
CA VAL A 48 2.16 1.59 -1.49
C VAL A 48 1.48 2.68 -2.32
N PHE A 49 1.69 3.95 -2.00
CA PHE A 49 1.11 5.06 -2.76
C PHE A 49 1.65 5.14 -4.19
N SER A 50 2.92 4.81 -4.40
CA SER A 50 3.51 4.76 -5.75
C SER A 50 2.88 3.68 -6.62
N LEU A 51 2.58 2.52 -6.04
CA LEU A 51 1.84 1.46 -6.73
C LEU A 51 0.40 1.89 -7.02
N GLY A 52 -0.29 2.50 -6.05
CA GLY A 52 -1.64 3.05 -6.27
C GLY A 52 -1.70 4.07 -7.41
N ARG A 53 -0.71 4.97 -7.51
CA ARG A 53 -0.60 5.91 -8.65
C ARG A 53 -0.40 5.18 -9.98
N LEU A 54 0.41 4.12 -10.00
CA LEU A 54 0.61 3.31 -11.21
C LEU A 54 -0.70 2.65 -11.65
N GLU A 55 -1.44 2.06 -10.72
CA GLU A 55 -2.74 1.43 -10.98
C GLU A 55 -3.77 2.45 -11.49
N GLU A 56 -3.81 3.66 -10.92
CA GLU A 56 -4.69 4.74 -11.37
C GLU A 56 -4.28 5.28 -12.76
N CYS A 57 -2.99 5.42 -13.05
CA CYS A 57 -2.50 5.77 -14.40
C CYS A 57 -2.89 4.70 -15.43
N LEU A 58 -2.87 3.42 -15.05
CA LEU A 58 -3.35 2.33 -15.90
C LEU A 58 -4.86 2.42 -16.17
N VAL A 59 -5.63 3.22 -15.44
CA VAL A 59 -7.05 3.44 -15.72
C VAL A 59 -7.27 4.74 -16.51
N ASN A 60 -6.60 5.83 -16.11
CA ASN A 60 -6.93 7.18 -16.55
C ASN A 60 -6.31 7.65 -17.88
N ASP A 61 -5.26 7.00 -18.42
CA ASP A 61 -4.55 7.56 -19.57
C ASP A 61 -5.31 7.43 -20.91
N ALA A 62 -5.24 8.49 -21.72
CA ALA A 62 -6.11 8.78 -22.87
C ALA A 62 -5.68 8.10 -24.19
N GLN A 63 -4.56 7.38 -24.22
CA GLN A 63 -4.13 6.63 -25.39
C GLN A 63 -4.69 5.21 -25.37
N ASP A 64 -5.68 4.98 -26.23
CA ASP A 64 -6.44 3.74 -26.38
C ASP A 64 -5.67 2.74 -27.26
N ASP A 65 -4.74 1.99 -26.66
CA ASP A 65 -4.08 0.84 -27.31
C ASP A 65 -4.71 -0.50 -26.83
N GLU A 66 -4.89 -1.44 -27.76
CA GLU A 66 -5.44 -2.78 -27.54
C GLU A 66 -4.70 -3.55 -26.43
N TYR A 67 -3.37 -3.41 -26.33
CA TYR A 67 -2.60 -4.08 -25.28
C TYR A 67 -3.01 -3.59 -23.89
N ARG A 68 -3.26 -2.29 -23.75
CA ARG A 68 -3.68 -1.66 -22.48
C ARG A 68 -5.05 -2.16 -22.04
N ARG A 69 -6.01 -2.30 -22.98
CA ARG A 69 -7.34 -2.86 -22.70
C ARG A 69 -7.26 -4.28 -22.13
N ARG A 70 -6.37 -5.12 -22.67
CA ARG A 70 -6.16 -6.47 -22.15
C ARG A 70 -5.59 -6.43 -20.73
N VAL A 71 -4.57 -5.59 -20.49
CA VAL A 71 -3.98 -5.44 -19.15
C VAL A 71 -5.04 -4.96 -18.14
N ILE A 72 -5.84 -3.94 -18.46
CA ILE A 72 -6.91 -3.44 -17.59
C ILE A 72 -7.98 -4.51 -17.33
N ALA A 73 -8.39 -5.25 -18.35
CA ALA A 73 -9.42 -6.28 -18.22
C ALA A 73 -9.05 -7.38 -17.20
N PHE A 74 -7.75 -7.64 -17.03
CA PHE A 74 -7.24 -8.60 -16.04
C PHE A 74 -6.71 -7.94 -14.76
N HIS A 75 -6.61 -6.61 -14.72
CA HIS A 75 -6.08 -5.88 -13.57
C HIS A 75 -7.20 -5.52 -12.59
N GLN A 76 -7.02 -5.89 -11.33
CA GLN A 76 -7.87 -5.45 -10.22
C GLN A 76 -7.04 -4.50 -9.36
N PRO A 77 -7.42 -3.22 -9.22
CA PRO A 77 -6.69 -2.26 -8.40
C PRO A 77 -6.53 -2.78 -6.96
N PHE A 78 -5.29 -2.85 -6.50
CA PHE A 78 -4.98 -3.37 -5.18
C PHE A 78 -4.78 -2.26 -4.15
N PHE A 79 -4.23 -1.12 -4.54
CA PHE A 79 -4.03 0.05 -3.72
C PHE A 79 -4.62 1.30 -4.37
N SER A 80 -4.59 2.41 -3.64
CA SER A 80 -4.90 3.74 -4.16
C SER A 80 -3.73 4.68 -3.87
N SER A 81 -3.59 5.70 -4.69
CA SER A 81 -2.61 6.76 -4.49
C SER A 81 -2.89 7.62 -3.25
N SER A 82 -4.09 7.52 -2.68
CA SER A 82 -4.52 8.31 -1.54
C SER A 82 -5.29 7.48 -0.49
N LEU A 83 -5.38 8.04 0.71
CA LEU A 83 -6.16 7.47 1.81
C LEU A 83 -7.62 7.94 1.80
N ASP A 84 -7.91 8.95 0.99
CA ASP A 84 -9.20 9.61 0.92
C ASP A 84 -9.98 9.06 -0.27
N PHE A 85 -11.22 8.68 -0.01
CA PHE A 85 -12.14 8.31 -1.08
C PHE A 85 -12.68 9.60 -1.68
N THR A 86 -12.16 9.99 -2.85
CA THR A 86 -12.74 11.10 -3.62
C THR A 86 -13.80 10.50 -4.54
N LEU A 87 -15.07 10.84 -4.26
CA LEU A 87 -16.27 10.45 -5.03
C LEU A 87 -16.31 11.13 -6.41
#